data_AF-A0A2S1YS85-F1
#
_entry.id   AF-A0A2S1YS85-F1
#
_cell.length_a   1.000
_cell.length_b   1.000
_cell.length_c   1.000
_cell.angle_alpha   90.00
_cell.angle_beta   90.00
_cell.angle_gamma   90.00
#
_symmetry.space_group_name_H-M   'P 1'
#
loop_
_entity.id
_entity.type
_entity.pdbx_description
1 polymer ?
#
loop_
_entity_poly.entity_id
_entity_poly.type
_entity_poly.pdbx_seq_one_letter_code
_entity_poly.pdbx_strand_id
1 'polypeptide(L)'
;MRQYFAIFILGLILVFSSCRTDFDTVASTGDLKFSKDTVYLDTVFKNIGSSTYQLKVYNRSKNDISIPVVQLKKGLNSKYRMTVDGMTGNNGKIFNNVTLLAKDSLYIFIETTADITDANPTDFLYTDEIQFDSGDNLQEVALVTLIQDAIFLYPNQNPDGTKEKIKIDGKDVEGFYLSENDPENGNELIFTKQKPYVIYGYAGVPENKTVIFEAGARVHFHANSGLYVGNKASLQINGTTSTTDKLENEVIFEGDRLESLYSDIPGQWKSVLFANGSTNHFINHLTLKNAVIGLDFKNPFNNITIQNTQIYNCVEYGILAQNAQITGENIVINYAGLASLSCVYGGNYKFTHCTFNNNWSAPTQFAVSLSNSLTGAVPESNALTQATFNNCIIYGSGTNEFNLSKNANSAFVYQLNNCLLKFSSSSTNPLYQFKTDTEHYNNIILNENPKFYKPSENKFNIDKTSSAFAKGNQAYIIPLDILGITRTSPPDLGAYQSQDFPK
;
A
#
# COMPACT_ATOMS: atom_id res chain seq x y z
N MET A 1 44.32 60.04 20.50
CA MET A 1 44.46 58.62 20.87
C MET A 1 43.80 58.27 22.21
N ARG A 2 43.99 59.04 23.29
CA ARG A 2 43.44 58.74 24.62
C ARG A 2 41.90 58.70 24.71
N GLN A 3 41.20 59.56 23.95
CA GLN A 3 39.72 59.57 23.89
C GLN A 3 39.15 58.39 23.08
N TYR A 4 39.80 58.00 21.98
CA TYR A 4 39.40 56.82 21.21
C TYR A 4 39.64 55.51 21.96
N PHE A 5 40.69 55.46 22.79
CA PHE A 5 40.96 54.31 23.66
C PHE A 5 39.90 54.18 24.77
N ALA A 6 39.41 55.30 25.32
CA ALA A 6 38.32 55.29 26.29
C ALA A 6 36.98 54.84 25.67
N ILE A 7 36.67 55.26 24.44
CA ILE A 7 35.47 54.82 23.72
C ILE A 7 35.56 53.33 23.34
N PHE A 8 36.75 52.84 22.97
CA PHE A 8 36.99 51.43 22.70
C PHE A 8 36.82 50.56 23.94
N ILE A 9 37.34 51.01 25.10
CA ILE A 9 37.14 50.31 26.38
C ILE A 9 35.66 50.33 26.82
N LEU A 10 34.97 51.45 26.64
CA LEU A 10 33.54 51.56 26.95
C LEU A 10 32.68 50.66 26.04
N GLY A 11 33.04 50.59 24.74
CA GLY A 11 32.45 49.66 23.80
C GLY A 11 32.71 48.20 24.17
N LEU A 12 33.92 47.87 24.61
CA LEU A 12 34.25 46.53 25.11
C LEU A 12 33.40 46.15 26.33
N ILE A 13 33.25 47.07 27.30
CA ILE A 13 32.44 46.84 28.50
C ILE A 13 30.97 46.61 28.15
N LEU A 14 30.42 47.33 27.16
CA LEU A 14 29.04 47.12 26.67
C LEU A 14 28.85 45.77 25.96
N VAL A 15 29.86 45.28 25.22
CA VAL A 15 29.81 43.96 24.57
C VAL A 15 29.90 42.81 25.59
N PHE A 16 30.61 43.01 26.70
CA PHE A 16 30.69 42.05 27.81
C PHE A 16 29.59 42.20 28.88
N SER A 17 28.71 43.21 28.77
CA SER A 17 27.56 43.40 29.68
C SER A 17 26.30 42.65 29.23
N SER A 18 26.45 41.58 28.45
CA SER A 18 25.37 40.60 28.27
C SER A 18 25.29 39.68 29.48
N CYS A 19 24.91 40.23 30.63
CA CYS A 19 24.42 39.43 31.76
C CYS A 19 23.09 38.81 31.35
N ARG A 20 23.13 37.55 30.90
CA ARG A 20 21.94 36.70 30.88
C ARG A 20 21.60 36.45 32.35
N THR A 21 20.51 37.04 32.83
CA THR A 21 19.97 36.72 34.15
C THR A 21 19.60 35.25 34.20
N ASP A 22 19.93 34.62 35.32
CA ASP A 22 19.86 33.19 35.59
C ASP A 22 18.56 32.50 35.13
N PHE A 23 18.70 31.22 34.80
CA PHE A 23 17.65 30.29 34.38
C PHE A 23 16.71 29.91 35.54
N ASP A 24 16.11 30.89 36.20
CA ASP A 24 15.09 30.61 37.21
C ASP A 24 13.81 30.15 36.53
N THR A 25 13.57 28.84 36.60
CA THR A 25 12.31 28.23 36.15
C THR A 25 11.27 28.34 37.25
N VAL A 26 10.03 28.67 36.88
CA VAL A 26 8.88 28.56 37.79
C VAL A 26 8.24 27.18 37.63
N ALA A 27 7.68 26.63 38.71
CA ALA A 27 6.93 25.38 38.60
C ALA A 27 5.72 25.56 37.66
N SER A 28 5.41 24.51 36.90
CA SER A 28 4.19 24.48 36.07
C SER A 28 2.94 24.72 36.93
N THR A 29 1.98 25.47 36.40
CA THR A 29 0.71 25.81 37.07
C THR A 29 -0.51 25.13 36.43
N GLY A 30 -0.29 24.07 35.64
CA GLY A 30 -1.37 23.36 34.95
C GLY A 30 -1.93 24.07 33.70
N ASP A 31 -1.16 24.99 33.11
CA ASP A 31 -1.57 25.79 31.94
C ASP A 31 -0.91 25.36 30.61
N LEU A 32 -0.26 24.19 30.56
CA LEU A 32 0.35 23.66 29.34
C LEU A 32 -0.71 23.50 28.25
N LYS A 33 -0.32 23.73 27.00
CA LYS A 33 -1.15 23.41 25.83
C LYS A 33 -0.55 22.27 25.04
N PHE A 34 -1.40 21.43 24.49
CA PHE A 34 -0.98 20.24 23.75
C PHE A 34 -1.38 20.37 22.29
N SER A 35 -0.62 19.76 21.37
CA SER A 35 -1.04 19.69 19.97
C SER A 35 -2.25 18.78 19.74
N LYS A 36 -2.54 17.88 20.69
CA LYS A 36 -3.62 16.89 20.67
C LYS A 36 -4.04 16.59 22.10
N ASP A 37 -5.33 16.33 22.31
CA ASP A 37 -5.87 15.88 23.61
C ASP A 37 -5.79 14.34 23.75
N THR A 38 -5.81 13.64 22.61
CA THR A 38 -5.58 12.19 22.51
C THR A 38 -4.58 11.90 21.40
N VAL A 39 -3.60 11.06 21.69
CA VAL A 39 -2.70 10.46 20.70
C VAL A 39 -3.18 9.05 20.41
N TYR A 40 -3.83 8.89 19.27
CA TYR A 40 -4.11 7.57 18.70
C TYR A 40 -2.85 7.07 18.00
N LEU A 41 -2.38 5.90 18.41
CA LEU A 41 -1.39 5.13 17.68
C LEU A 41 -2.15 4.12 16.80
N ASP A 42 -1.57 3.77 15.66
CA ASP A 42 -2.19 2.86 14.71
C ASP A 42 -2.29 1.44 15.26
N THR A 43 -3.08 0.60 14.58
CA THR A 43 -3.27 -0.80 14.97
C THR A 43 -1.94 -1.53 15.00
N VAL A 44 -1.60 -2.13 16.13
CA VAL A 44 -0.40 -2.96 16.28
C VAL A 44 -0.78 -4.42 16.35
N PHE A 45 0.01 -5.28 15.70
CA PHE A 45 -0.10 -6.71 15.96
C PHE A 45 0.57 -7.05 17.29
N LYS A 46 0.08 -8.11 17.93
CA LYS A 46 0.63 -8.65 19.19
C LYS A 46 2.17 -8.72 19.14
N ASN A 47 2.84 -8.13 20.13
CA ASN A 47 4.30 -8.13 20.31
C ASN A 47 5.12 -7.43 19.22
N ILE A 48 4.48 -6.64 18.35
CA ILE A 48 5.16 -5.77 17.39
C ILE A 48 5.17 -4.33 17.92
N GLY A 49 6.33 -3.68 17.81
CA GLY A 49 6.46 -2.26 18.18
C GLY A 49 5.71 -1.36 17.20
N SER A 50 5.03 -0.34 17.71
CA SER A 50 4.41 0.69 16.87
C SER A 50 5.46 1.59 16.23
N SER A 51 5.03 2.36 15.23
CA SER A 51 5.74 3.58 14.85
C SER A 51 5.80 4.58 16.00
N THR A 52 6.71 5.55 15.86
CA THR A 52 6.87 6.66 16.80
C THR A 52 5.93 7.83 16.43
N TYR A 53 5.11 8.27 17.38
CA TYR A 53 4.17 9.39 17.23
C TYR A 53 4.65 10.62 17.96
N GLN A 54 4.34 11.79 17.40
CA GLN A 54 4.78 13.06 17.95
C GLN A 54 3.63 13.78 18.67
N LEU A 55 3.92 14.28 19.88
CA LEU A 55 3.11 15.22 20.64
C LEU A 55 3.96 16.48 20.90
N LYS A 56 3.41 17.66 20.63
CA LYS A 56 4.02 18.93 21.05
C LYS A 56 3.34 19.45 22.30
N VAL A 57 4.16 19.87 23.25
CA VAL A 57 3.72 20.53 24.49
C VAL A 57 4.20 21.97 24.45
N TYR A 58 3.31 22.93 24.68
CA TYR A 58 3.57 24.35 24.55
C TYR A 58 3.48 25.05 25.89
N ASN A 59 4.49 25.87 26.17
CA ASN A 59 4.44 26.89 27.21
C ASN A 59 4.06 28.22 26.56
N ARG A 60 2.81 28.68 26.77
CA ARG A 60 2.35 29.97 26.23
C ARG A 60 2.65 31.15 27.16
N SER A 61 3.21 30.89 28.34
CA SER A 61 3.55 31.92 29.31
C SER A 61 4.82 32.69 28.91
N LYS A 62 5.12 33.75 29.68
CA LYS A 62 6.33 34.56 29.49
C LYS A 62 7.51 34.06 30.35
N ASN A 63 7.31 33.03 31.16
CA ASN A 63 8.31 32.51 32.08
C ASN A 63 8.79 31.14 31.60
N ASP A 64 10.04 30.83 31.86
CA ASP A 64 10.55 29.47 31.70
C ASP A 64 9.91 28.61 32.79
N ILE A 65 9.37 27.45 32.42
CA ILE A 65 8.69 26.56 33.35
C ILE A 65 9.48 25.28 33.56
N SER A 66 9.42 24.75 34.78
CA SER A 66 9.87 23.40 35.11
C SER A 66 8.65 22.54 35.39
N ILE A 67 8.48 21.48 34.61
CA ILE A 67 7.46 20.47 34.80
C ILE A 67 8.05 19.43 35.75
N PRO A 68 7.56 19.29 37.00
CA PRO A 68 8.18 18.44 38.00
C PRO A 68 8.30 16.98 37.55
N VAL A 69 7.25 16.46 36.91
CA VAL A 69 7.22 15.11 36.35
C VAL A 69 6.45 15.08 35.04
N VAL A 70 6.98 14.35 34.07
CA VAL A 70 6.26 13.88 32.88
C VAL A 70 6.33 12.35 32.91
N GLN A 71 5.20 11.67 33.06
CA GLN A 71 5.19 10.21 33.23
C GLN A 71 3.98 9.54 32.58
N LEU A 72 4.11 8.25 32.30
CA LEU A 72 2.96 7.42 31.96
C LEU A 72 2.16 7.08 33.23
N LYS A 73 0.83 7.15 33.19
CA LYS A 73 -0.04 6.89 34.35
C LYS A 73 0.10 5.46 34.89
N LYS A 74 0.30 4.48 34.01
CA LYS A 74 0.66 3.09 34.41
C LYS A 74 2.13 2.95 34.88
N GLY A 75 2.91 4.05 34.89
CA GLY A 75 4.29 4.09 35.32
C GLY A 75 5.18 3.11 34.55
N LEU A 76 6.03 2.37 35.27
CA LEU A 76 6.93 1.39 34.67
C LEU A 76 6.21 0.19 34.03
N ASN A 77 4.94 -0.05 34.38
CA ASN A 77 4.13 -1.14 33.82
C ASN A 77 3.48 -0.76 32.48
N SER A 78 3.57 0.50 32.06
CA SER A 78 3.08 0.90 30.75
C SER A 78 3.80 0.15 29.63
N LYS A 79 3.05 -0.22 28.59
CA LYS A 79 3.60 -0.76 27.33
C LYS A 79 3.98 0.35 26.35
N TYR A 80 3.56 1.59 26.64
CA TYR A 80 4.11 2.76 25.99
C TYR A 80 5.52 3.06 26.50
N ARG A 81 6.31 3.63 25.61
CA ARG A 81 7.58 4.30 25.89
C ARG A 81 7.56 5.65 25.19
N MET A 82 8.26 6.62 25.75
CA MET A 82 8.40 7.93 25.17
C MET A 82 9.81 8.47 25.35
N THR A 83 10.16 9.49 24.55
CA THR A 83 11.28 10.39 24.83
C THR A 83 10.75 11.81 24.89
N VAL A 84 11.33 12.63 25.77
CA VAL A 84 10.89 14.02 25.99
C VAL A 84 12.06 14.93 25.67
N ASP A 85 12.00 15.62 24.53
CA ASP A 85 13.03 16.53 24.03
C ASP A 85 14.45 15.91 24.02
N GLY A 86 14.54 14.64 23.61
CA GLY A 86 15.80 13.87 23.58
C GLY A 86 16.23 13.30 24.94
N MET A 87 15.52 13.58 26.03
CA MET A 87 15.70 12.89 27.30
C MET A 87 15.26 11.43 27.17
N THR A 88 16.00 10.52 27.81
CA THR A 88 15.71 9.08 27.80
C THR A 88 14.91 8.61 29.03
N GLY A 89 14.86 9.41 30.11
CA GLY A 89 14.05 9.14 31.31
C GLY A 89 14.36 7.79 31.97
N ASN A 90 13.55 7.40 32.98
CA ASN A 90 13.60 6.05 33.52
C ASN A 90 12.85 5.10 32.58
N ASN A 91 13.60 4.28 31.83
CA ASN A 91 13.10 3.34 30.82
C ASN A 91 12.18 3.97 29.75
N GLY A 92 12.34 5.27 29.48
CA GLY A 92 11.45 6.01 28.59
C GLY A 92 10.04 6.20 29.12
N LYS A 93 9.79 6.13 30.44
CA LYS A 93 8.43 6.16 31.01
C LYS A 93 8.20 7.25 32.04
N ILE A 94 9.25 7.68 32.73
CA ILE A 94 9.19 8.69 33.80
C ILE A 94 10.34 9.67 33.62
N PHE A 95 10.02 10.96 33.59
CA PHE A 95 10.94 12.07 33.37
C PHE A 95 10.73 13.10 34.47
N ASN A 96 11.81 13.54 35.11
CA ASN A 96 11.74 14.50 36.21
C ASN A 96 12.36 15.83 35.79
N ASN A 97 11.82 16.93 36.30
CA ASN A 97 12.33 18.29 36.12
C ASN A 97 12.53 18.66 34.65
N VAL A 98 11.49 18.47 33.84
CA VAL A 98 11.53 18.80 32.41
C VAL A 98 11.39 20.31 32.25
N THR A 99 12.42 20.97 31.71
CA THR A 99 12.42 22.41 31.48
C THR A 99 11.75 22.73 30.14
N LEU A 100 10.88 23.75 30.12
CA LEU A 100 10.23 24.25 28.91
C LEU A 100 10.28 25.78 28.88
N LEU A 101 11.01 26.34 27.91
CA LEU A 101 11.28 27.77 27.84
C LEU A 101 10.01 28.60 27.56
N ALA A 102 10.05 29.88 27.94
CA ALA A 102 8.99 30.84 27.71
C ALA A 102 8.62 30.94 26.22
N LYS A 103 7.32 30.88 25.92
CA LYS A 103 6.77 30.91 24.55
C LYS A 103 7.30 29.82 23.61
N ASP A 104 7.85 28.74 24.17
CA ASP A 104 8.46 27.66 23.40
C ASP A 104 7.60 26.38 23.45
N SER A 105 8.08 25.34 22.77
CA SER A 105 7.50 24.00 22.74
C SER A 105 8.56 22.92 22.87
N LEU A 106 8.21 21.81 23.50
CA LEU A 106 9.00 20.58 23.47
C LEU A 106 8.31 19.50 22.64
N TYR A 107 9.11 18.53 22.20
CA TYR A 107 8.64 17.35 21.49
C TYR A 107 8.61 16.14 22.42
N ILE A 108 7.52 15.38 22.36
CA ILE A 108 7.44 14.05 22.93
C ILE A 108 7.23 13.06 21.79
N PHE A 109 8.07 12.04 21.76
CA PHE A 109 7.99 10.94 20.80
C PHE A 109 7.52 9.69 21.54
N ILE A 110 6.37 9.12 21.14
CA ILE A 110 5.70 8.01 21.81
C ILE A 110 5.70 6.77 20.91
N GLU A 111 6.02 5.61 21.46
CA GLU A 111 5.89 4.30 20.82
C GLU A 111 5.25 3.30 21.81
N THR A 112 4.78 2.15 21.33
CA THR A 112 4.28 1.07 22.18
C THR A 112 4.73 -0.30 21.69
N THR A 113 4.85 -1.26 22.61
CA THR A 113 4.96 -2.69 22.27
C THR A 113 4.11 -3.45 23.26
N ALA A 114 2.92 -3.85 22.84
CA ALA A 114 1.91 -4.45 23.72
C ALA A 114 1.44 -5.80 23.16
N ASP A 115 1.02 -6.68 24.07
CA ASP A 115 0.45 -7.98 23.76
C ASP A 115 -1.10 -7.87 23.75
N ILE A 116 -1.80 -8.76 23.04
CA ILE A 116 -3.27 -8.81 23.06
C ILE A 116 -3.82 -9.00 24.48
N THR A 117 -3.06 -9.67 25.34
CA THR A 117 -3.37 -9.87 26.76
C THR A 117 -3.28 -8.58 27.59
N ASP A 118 -2.62 -7.54 27.09
CA ASP A 118 -2.57 -6.23 27.73
C ASP A 118 -3.80 -5.37 27.39
N ALA A 119 -4.51 -5.68 26.29
CA ALA A 119 -5.66 -4.93 25.82
C ALA A 119 -6.94 -5.24 26.61
N ASN A 120 -7.90 -4.31 26.60
CA ASN A 120 -9.24 -4.62 27.06
C ASN A 120 -9.88 -5.67 26.12
N PRO A 121 -10.32 -6.84 26.62
CA PRO A 121 -10.85 -7.92 25.78
C PRO A 121 -12.10 -7.57 24.96
N THR A 122 -12.83 -6.50 25.30
CA THR A 122 -14.07 -6.14 24.62
C THR A 122 -13.87 -5.26 23.38
N ASP A 123 -12.86 -4.39 23.40
CA ASP A 123 -12.58 -3.42 22.34
C ASP A 123 -11.16 -3.56 21.76
N PHE A 124 -10.34 -4.43 22.36
CA PHE A 124 -8.94 -4.66 22.04
C PHE A 124 -8.07 -3.39 22.10
N LEU A 125 -8.49 -2.39 22.87
CA LEU A 125 -7.73 -1.17 23.07
C LEU A 125 -6.77 -1.32 24.26
N TYR A 126 -5.51 -0.94 24.03
CA TYR A 126 -4.55 -0.65 25.10
C TYR A 126 -4.47 0.86 25.30
N THR A 127 -4.89 1.33 26.47
CA THR A 127 -4.92 2.75 26.81
C THR A 127 -3.98 3.08 27.96
N ASP A 128 -3.46 4.30 27.96
CA ASP A 128 -2.70 4.90 29.06
C ASP A 128 -2.78 6.43 28.92
N GLU A 129 -2.18 7.19 29.83
CA GLU A 129 -2.15 8.65 29.78
C GLU A 129 -0.74 9.16 30.05
N ILE A 130 -0.32 10.20 29.33
CA ILE A 130 0.85 11.00 29.70
C ILE A 130 0.39 12.04 30.71
N GLN A 131 0.89 11.93 31.93
CA GLN A 131 0.66 12.86 33.02
C GLN A 131 1.77 13.92 33.05
N PHE A 132 1.36 15.17 33.11
CA PHE A 132 2.21 16.34 33.32
C PHE A 132 1.88 16.90 34.71
N ASP A 133 2.89 16.94 35.58
CA ASP A 133 2.75 17.37 36.97
C ASP A 133 1.90 16.41 37.84
N SER A 134 1.39 16.90 38.98
CA SER A 134 0.60 16.16 39.97
C SER A 134 -0.38 17.06 40.71
N GLY A 135 -1.34 16.46 41.42
CA GLY A 135 -2.30 17.19 42.25
C GLY A 135 -3.17 18.15 41.43
N ASP A 136 -3.32 19.39 41.92
CA ASP A 136 -4.18 20.40 41.30
C ASP A 136 -3.67 20.92 39.94
N ASN A 137 -2.38 20.71 39.64
CA ASN A 137 -1.74 21.12 38.39
C ASN A 137 -1.67 19.98 37.35
N LEU A 138 -2.20 18.80 37.68
CA LEU A 138 -2.14 17.63 36.80
C LEU A 138 -2.87 17.90 35.49
N GLN A 139 -2.16 17.71 34.38
CA GLN A 139 -2.73 17.66 33.05
C GLN A 139 -2.43 16.32 32.40
N GLU A 140 -3.40 15.78 31.66
CA GLU A 140 -3.29 14.45 31.05
C GLU A 140 -3.52 14.53 29.54
N VAL A 141 -2.76 13.72 28.79
CA VAL A 141 -3.00 13.48 27.36
C VAL A 141 -3.20 11.98 27.18
N ALA A 142 -4.34 11.59 26.62
CA ALA A 142 -4.70 10.19 26.46
C ALA A 142 -3.90 9.51 25.35
N LEU A 143 -3.53 8.25 25.56
CA LEU A 143 -2.90 7.36 24.59
C LEU A 143 -3.84 6.19 24.31
N VAL A 144 -4.09 5.90 23.03
CA VAL A 144 -4.97 4.81 22.61
C VAL A 144 -4.32 4.04 21.47
N THR A 145 -4.22 2.71 21.60
CA THR A 145 -3.74 1.81 20.55
C THR A 145 -4.71 0.63 20.42
N LEU A 146 -5.09 0.26 19.20
CA LEU A 146 -5.81 -0.97 18.93
C LEU A 146 -4.81 -2.12 18.77
N ILE A 147 -5.00 -3.23 19.49
CA ILE A 147 -4.18 -4.43 19.34
C ILE A 147 -4.96 -5.46 18.55
N GLN A 148 -4.36 -5.97 17.47
CA GLN A 148 -4.97 -7.01 16.67
C GLN A 148 -4.25 -8.34 16.88
N ASP A 149 -5.01 -9.38 17.21
CA ASP A 149 -4.51 -10.75 17.24
C ASP A 149 -4.38 -11.27 15.80
N ALA A 150 -3.25 -11.89 15.48
CA ALA A 150 -2.89 -12.28 14.12
C ALA A 150 -2.16 -13.63 14.11
N ILE A 151 -2.23 -14.32 12.97
CA ILE A 151 -1.44 -15.51 12.68
C ILE A 151 -0.12 -15.04 12.03
N PHE A 152 1.00 -15.36 12.67
CA PHE A 152 2.32 -14.99 12.16
C PHE A 152 2.94 -16.18 11.44
N LEU A 153 3.35 -15.96 10.19
CA LEU A 153 4.01 -16.95 9.36
C LEU A 153 5.42 -16.44 9.01
N TYR A 154 6.46 -17.17 9.41
CA TYR A 154 7.83 -16.72 9.28
C TYR A 154 8.81 -17.89 9.12
N PRO A 155 10.01 -17.64 8.55
CA PRO A 155 11.01 -18.68 8.40
C PRO A 155 11.57 -19.10 9.75
N ASN A 156 11.76 -20.40 9.94
CA ASN A 156 12.37 -20.92 11.16
C ASN A 156 13.80 -20.39 11.34
N GLN A 157 14.22 -20.22 12.59
CA GLN A 157 15.61 -19.89 12.88
C GLN A 157 16.42 -21.18 13.10
N ASN A 158 17.49 -21.34 12.34
CA ASN A 158 18.44 -22.43 12.48
C ASN A 158 19.28 -22.26 13.77
N PRO A 159 19.89 -23.34 14.29
CA PRO A 159 20.74 -23.27 15.49
C PRO A 159 21.93 -22.31 15.38
N ASP A 160 22.38 -22.01 14.16
CA ASP A 160 23.47 -21.06 13.88
C ASP A 160 23.00 -19.59 13.82
N GLY A 161 21.72 -19.34 14.06
CA GLY A 161 21.10 -18.01 14.05
C GLY A 161 20.62 -17.55 12.68
N THR A 162 20.90 -18.29 11.59
CA THR A 162 20.39 -17.98 10.25
C THR A 162 18.91 -18.32 10.12
N LYS A 163 18.20 -17.66 9.21
CA LYS A 163 16.81 -17.98 8.89
C LYS A 163 16.71 -19.01 7.77
N GLU A 164 15.64 -19.80 7.79
CA GLU A 164 15.22 -20.67 6.69
C GLU A 164 15.13 -19.88 5.37
N LYS A 165 15.46 -20.57 4.28
CA LYS A 165 15.46 -20.00 2.93
C LYS A 165 14.77 -20.93 1.95
N ILE A 166 14.09 -20.35 0.98
CA ILE A 166 13.58 -21.06 -0.20
C ILE A 166 14.35 -20.64 -1.45
N LYS A 167 14.25 -21.45 -2.50
CA LYS A 167 14.85 -21.14 -3.80
C LYS A 167 13.85 -20.46 -4.71
N ILE A 168 14.15 -19.22 -5.10
CA ILE A 168 13.42 -18.47 -6.11
C ILE A 168 14.40 -18.14 -7.24
N ASP A 169 14.10 -18.56 -8.47
CA ASP A 169 14.98 -18.40 -9.64
C ASP A 169 16.43 -18.87 -9.39
N GLY A 170 16.58 -19.97 -8.65
CA GLY A 170 17.88 -20.57 -8.32
C GLY A 170 18.66 -19.84 -7.21
N LYS A 171 18.14 -18.74 -6.67
CA LYS A 171 18.75 -17.97 -5.57
C LYS A 171 18.10 -18.30 -4.24
N ASP A 172 18.91 -18.37 -3.19
CA ASP A 172 18.39 -18.54 -1.83
C ASP A 172 17.84 -17.20 -1.32
N VAL A 173 16.57 -17.20 -0.92
CA VAL A 173 15.85 -16.04 -0.41
C VAL A 173 15.26 -16.40 0.95
N GLU A 174 15.28 -15.49 1.93
CA GLU A 174 14.61 -15.71 3.22
C GLU A 174 13.14 -16.06 3.01
N GLY A 175 12.72 -17.21 3.52
CA GLY A 175 11.39 -17.77 3.26
C GLY A 175 11.24 -19.19 3.76
N PHE A 176 10.03 -19.69 3.71
CA PHE A 176 9.61 -21.01 4.21
C PHE A 176 8.51 -21.57 3.32
N TYR A 177 8.19 -22.85 3.45
CA TYR A 177 7.03 -23.44 2.78
C TYR A 177 5.86 -23.59 3.75
N LEU A 178 4.66 -23.21 3.30
CA LEU A 178 3.42 -23.35 4.07
C LEU A 178 3.13 -24.82 4.39
N SER A 179 2.71 -25.10 5.63
CA SER A 179 2.42 -26.45 6.11
C SER A 179 0.92 -26.73 6.21
N GLU A 180 0.50 -27.95 5.88
CA GLU A 180 -0.88 -28.42 6.12
C GLU A 180 -1.13 -28.77 7.60
N ASN A 181 -0.06 -28.99 8.37
CA ASN A 181 -0.10 -29.51 9.74
C ASN A 181 0.95 -28.80 10.63
N ASP A 182 0.99 -27.47 10.57
CA ASP A 182 1.82 -26.69 11.49
C ASP A 182 1.34 -26.90 12.95
N PRO A 183 2.25 -27.13 13.93
CA PRO A 183 1.87 -27.36 15.32
C PRO A 183 1.16 -26.19 15.99
N GLU A 184 1.42 -24.95 15.56
CA GLU A 184 0.87 -23.73 16.14
C GLU A 184 -0.32 -23.20 15.31
N ASN A 185 -0.15 -23.17 13.99
CA ASN A 185 -1.08 -22.53 13.05
C ASN A 185 -2.06 -23.51 12.37
N GLY A 186 -1.82 -24.82 12.48
CA GLY A 186 -2.62 -25.82 11.79
C GLY A 186 -2.39 -25.81 10.28
N ASN A 187 -3.45 -25.61 9.49
CA ASN A 187 -3.34 -25.64 8.03
C ASN A 187 -3.07 -24.23 7.46
N GLU A 188 -1.81 -23.96 7.16
CA GLU A 188 -1.32 -22.69 6.61
C GLU A 188 -1.59 -22.53 5.10
N LEU A 189 -2.21 -23.52 4.44
CA LEU A 189 -2.69 -23.38 3.07
C LEU A 189 -4.10 -22.80 2.98
N ILE A 190 -4.78 -22.55 4.11
CA ILE A 190 -6.13 -22.00 4.15
C ILE A 190 -6.15 -20.70 4.96
N PHE A 191 -6.30 -19.59 4.25
CA PHE A 191 -6.38 -18.26 4.82
C PHE A 191 -7.84 -17.84 4.93
N THR A 192 -8.31 -17.59 6.15
CA THR A 192 -9.71 -17.29 6.44
C THR A 192 -9.91 -15.87 6.94
N LYS A 193 -11.16 -15.47 7.17
CA LYS A 193 -11.50 -14.17 7.77
C LYS A 193 -11.41 -14.12 9.30
N GLN A 194 -11.08 -15.23 9.97
CA GLN A 194 -11.15 -15.28 11.44
C GLN A 194 -10.05 -14.45 12.10
N LYS A 195 -8.84 -14.45 11.53
CA LYS A 195 -7.73 -13.62 11.97
C LYS A 195 -6.96 -13.09 10.75
N PRO A 196 -6.35 -11.90 10.83
CA PRO A 196 -5.35 -11.49 9.86
C PRO A 196 -4.11 -12.39 9.93
N TYR A 197 -3.39 -12.43 8.84
CA TYR A 197 -2.13 -13.15 8.70
C TYR A 197 -1.01 -12.15 8.44
N VAL A 198 0.14 -12.32 9.09
CA VAL A 198 1.33 -11.47 8.90
C VAL A 198 2.50 -12.34 8.46
N ILE A 199 3.04 -12.07 7.27
CA ILE A 199 4.06 -12.88 6.63
C ILE A 199 5.42 -12.16 6.67
N TYR A 200 6.44 -12.85 7.18
CA TYR A 200 7.85 -12.44 7.10
C TYR A 200 8.61 -13.33 6.12
N GLY A 201 9.46 -12.75 5.28
CA GLY A 201 10.12 -13.50 4.21
C GLY A 201 9.14 -14.02 3.16
N TYR A 202 9.59 -14.86 2.23
CA TYR A 202 8.69 -15.44 1.24
C TYR A 202 7.95 -16.66 1.79
N ALA A 203 6.62 -16.61 1.79
CA ALA A 203 5.77 -17.79 2.01
C ALA A 203 5.66 -18.57 0.70
N GLY A 204 6.23 -19.77 0.67
CA GLY A 204 6.20 -20.67 -0.48
C GLY A 204 5.01 -21.62 -0.42
N VAL A 205 4.26 -21.71 -1.50
CA VAL A 205 3.27 -22.79 -1.68
C VAL A 205 4.02 -24.05 -2.11
N PRO A 206 3.92 -25.17 -1.38
CA PRO A 206 4.60 -26.41 -1.76
C PRO A 206 4.18 -26.92 -3.15
N GLU A 207 5.07 -27.65 -3.82
CA GLU A 207 4.79 -28.24 -5.13
C GLU A 207 3.53 -29.14 -5.08
N ASN A 208 2.67 -29.03 -6.11
CA ASN A 208 1.39 -29.75 -6.21
C ASN A 208 0.35 -29.40 -5.14
N LYS A 209 0.57 -28.36 -4.33
CA LYS A 209 -0.40 -27.87 -3.35
C LYS A 209 -1.12 -26.61 -3.84
N THR A 210 -2.27 -26.36 -3.23
CA THR A 210 -3.09 -25.18 -3.50
C THR A 210 -3.20 -24.37 -2.23
N VAL A 211 -2.81 -23.09 -2.29
CA VAL A 211 -3.15 -22.12 -1.25
C VAL A 211 -4.52 -21.50 -1.57
N ILE A 212 -5.38 -21.42 -0.55
CA ILE A 212 -6.75 -20.91 -0.65
C ILE A 212 -6.90 -19.71 0.26
N PHE A 213 -7.37 -18.59 -0.28
CA PHE A 213 -7.76 -17.40 0.46
C PHE A 213 -9.28 -17.26 0.37
N GLU A 214 -9.95 -17.46 1.50
CA GLU A 214 -11.41 -17.35 1.60
C GLU A 214 -11.87 -15.90 1.68
N ALA A 215 -13.13 -15.64 1.33
CA ALA A 215 -13.75 -14.32 1.44
C ALA A 215 -13.53 -13.67 2.82
N GLY A 216 -13.04 -12.43 2.81
CA GLY A 216 -12.72 -11.65 4.01
C GLY A 216 -11.32 -11.90 4.60
N ALA A 217 -10.48 -12.76 4.00
CA ALA A 217 -9.11 -12.94 4.47
C ALA A 217 -8.30 -11.62 4.41
N ARG A 218 -7.41 -11.42 5.39
CA ARG A 218 -6.51 -10.26 5.50
C ARG A 218 -5.08 -10.74 5.61
N VAL A 219 -4.24 -10.40 4.64
CA VAL A 219 -2.85 -10.86 4.59
C VAL A 219 -1.93 -9.65 4.48
N HIS A 220 -1.09 -9.52 5.48
CA HIS A 220 -0.16 -8.43 5.66
C HIS A 220 1.26 -8.94 5.44
N PHE A 221 2.02 -8.21 4.64
CA PHE A 221 3.37 -8.57 4.24
C PHE A 221 4.36 -7.61 4.86
N HIS A 222 5.33 -8.14 5.61
CA HIS A 222 6.44 -7.35 6.14
C HIS A 222 7.40 -6.89 5.03
N ALA A 223 8.27 -5.94 5.35
CA ALA A 223 9.35 -5.53 4.46
C ALA A 223 10.15 -6.74 3.94
N ASN A 224 10.38 -6.76 2.62
CA ASN A 224 11.07 -7.83 1.89
C ASN A 224 10.39 -9.21 1.89
N SER A 225 9.14 -9.32 2.33
CA SER A 225 8.34 -10.54 2.23
C SER A 225 7.56 -10.63 0.91
N GLY A 226 6.95 -11.78 0.65
CA GLY A 226 6.08 -12.02 -0.50
C GLY A 226 5.46 -13.41 -0.49
N LEU A 227 4.64 -13.71 -1.50
CA LEU A 227 4.08 -15.04 -1.71
C LEU A 227 4.73 -15.67 -2.94
N TYR A 228 5.17 -16.91 -2.84
CA TYR A 228 5.80 -17.66 -3.93
C TYR A 228 4.96 -18.89 -4.28
N VAL A 229 4.39 -18.90 -5.48
CA VAL A 229 3.62 -20.02 -6.03
C VAL A 229 4.50 -20.73 -7.06
N GLY A 230 5.14 -21.81 -6.62
CA GLY A 230 6.13 -22.55 -7.40
C GLY A 230 5.57 -23.47 -8.48
N ASN A 231 6.44 -24.30 -9.05
CA ASN A 231 6.08 -25.32 -10.03
C ASN A 231 4.86 -26.14 -9.58
N LYS A 232 3.87 -26.35 -10.44
CA LYS A 232 2.63 -27.11 -10.19
C LYS A 232 1.81 -26.68 -8.96
N ALA A 233 2.21 -25.64 -8.25
CA ALA A 233 1.44 -25.08 -7.16
C ALA A 233 0.33 -24.18 -7.72
N SER A 234 -0.71 -24.01 -6.93
CA SER A 234 -1.91 -23.26 -7.28
C SER A 234 -2.24 -22.23 -6.22
N LEU A 235 -2.97 -21.20 -6.65
CA LEU A 235 -3.47 -20.13 -5.78
C LEU A 235 -4.92 -19.87 -6.15
N GLN A 236 -5.77 -19.86 -5.13
CA GLN A 236 -7.21 -19.67 -5.24
C GLN A 236 -7.62 -18.54 -4.30
N ILE A 237 -7.98 -17.38 -4.85
CA ILE A 237 -8.52 -16.26 -4.08
C ILE A 237 -10.02 -16.20 -4.34
N ASN A 238 -10.80 -16.49 -3.30
CA ASN A 238 -12.24 -16.68 -3.34
C ASN A 238 -12.97 -15.55 -2.59
N GLY A 239 -12.59 -14.30 -2.85
CA GLY A 239 -13.30 -13.14 -2.33
C GLY A 239 -14.71 -13.04 -2.91
N THR A 240 -15.56 -12.24 -2.26
CA THR A 240 -16.88 -11.88 -2.78
C THR A 240 -17.13 -10.38 -2.64
N THR A 241 -18.17 -9.88 -3.32
CA THR A 241 -18.52 -8.46 -3.32
C THR A 241 -18.76 -7.94 -1.91
N SER A 242 -18.16 -6.79 -1.60
CA SER A 242 -18.38 -6.06 -0.35
C SER A 242 -19.37 -4.93 -0.56
N THR A 243 -20.10 -4.57 0.49
CA THR A 243 -21.12 -3.51 0.45
C THR A 243 -20.68 -2.22 1.13
N THR A 244 -19.51 -2.25 1.79
CA THR A 244 -18.95 -1.12 2.53
C THR A 244 -17.51 -0.85 2.10
N ASP A 245 -17.03 0.35 2.39
CA ASP A 245 -15.63 0.75 2.16
C ASP A 245 -14.61 -0.05 3.00
N LYS A 246 -15.07 -0.92 3.92
CA LYS A 246 -14.22 -1.82 4.71
C LYS A 246 -13.84 -3.10 3.95
N LEU A 247 -14.43 -3.34 2.78
CA LEU A 247 -14.16 -4.48 1.91
C LEU A 247 -14.29 -5.82 2.64
N GLU A 248 -15.31 -5.95 3.50
CA GLU A 248 -15.45 -7.04 4.48
C GLU A 248 -15.43 -8.47 3.90
N ASN A 249 -15.79 -8.62 2.63
CA ASN A 249 -15.85 -9.89 1.92
C ASN A 249 -14.74 -10.07 0.88
N GLU A 250 -13.99 -9.02 0.56
CA GLU A 250 -12.83 -9.12 -0.32
C GLU A 250 -11.65 -9.75 0.42
N VAL A 251 -10.71 -10.31 -0.35
CA VAL A 251 -9.41 -10.72 0.17
C VAL A 251 -8.45 -9.55 0.02
N ILE A 252 -7.77 -9.14 1.09
CA ILE A 252 -6.85 -7.99 1.08
C ILE A 252 -5.41 -8.46 1.25
N PHE A 253 -4.55 -8.08 0.31
CA PHE A 253 -3.09 -8.20 0.39
C PHE A 253 -2.46 -6.80 0.51
N GLU A 254 -1.81 -6.50 1.64
CA GLU A 254 -1.21 -5.19 1.89
C GLU A 254 0.06 -5.28 2.73
N GLY A 255 0.75 -4.16 2.97
CA GLY A 255 1.85 -4.11 3.93
C GLY A 255 1.36 -4.28 5.38
N ASP A 256 2.27 -4.66 6.28
CA ASP A 256 1.99 -4.74 7.73
C ASP A 256 2.05 -3.38 8.45
N ARG A 257 2.39 -2.32 7.73
CA ARG A 257 2.34 -0.92 8.19
C ARG A 257 0.93 -0.36 8.04
N LEU A 258 0.11 -0.61 9.05
CA LEU A 258 -1.30 -0.23 9.08
C LEU A 258 -1.56 1.25 9.34
N GLU A 259 -0.50 2.06 9.45
CA GLU A 259 -0.65 3.47 9.73
C GLU A 259 -1.28 4.24 8.59
N SER A 260 -2.12 5.21 8.94
CA SER A 260 -2.82 6.05 7.94
C SER A 260 -1.86 6.77 6.97
N LEU A 261 -0.63 7.10 7.41
CA LEU A 261 0.37 7.73 6.55
C LEU A 261 1.01 6.74 5.56
N TYR A 262 0.96 5.43 5.85
CA TYR A 262 1.52 4.37 5.01
C TYR A 262 0.46 3.65 4.17
N SER A 263 -0.83 3.92 4.34
CA SER A 263 -1.94 3.23 3.64
C SER A 263 -1.75 3.10 2.13
N ASP A 264 -1.18 4.14 1.50
CA ASP A 264 -1.00 4.24 0.05
C ASP A 264 0.45 4.28 -0.41
N ILE A 265 1.41 4.03 0.49
CA ILE A 265 2.83 4.07 0.15
C ILE A 265 3.23 2.78 -0.57
N PRO A 266 3.72 2.84 -1.83
CA PRO A 266 4.16 1.67 -2.58
C PRO A 266 5.46 1.07 -2.04
N GLY A 267 5.69 -0.22 -2.28
CA GLY A 267 6.98 -0.88 -2.02
C GLY A 267 7.22 -1.39 -0.60
N GLN A 268 6.15 -1.55 0.18
CA GLN A 268 6.22 -2.10 1.54
C GLN A 268 6.55 -3.60 1.56
N TRP A 269 6.20 -4.32 0.50
CA TRP A 269 6.50 -5.75 0.34
C TRP A 269 6.77 -6.08 -1.13
N LYS A 270 7.26 -7.29 -1.44
CA LYS A 270 7.76 -7.60 -2.78
C LYS A 270 6.65 -7.87 -3.79
N SER A 271 6.06 -9.06 -3.76
CA SER A 271 5.09 -9.49 -4.78
C SER A 271 4.37 -10.78 -4.43
N VAL A 272 3.27 -11.04 -5.14
CA VAL A 272 2.80 -12.41 -5.38
C VAL A 272 3.48 -12.91 -6.65
N LEU A 273 4.43 -13.83 -6.48
CA LEU A 273 5.23 -14.39 -7.57
C LEU A 273 4.68 -15.76 -7.98
N PHE A 274 4.25 -15.87 -9.23
CA PHE A 274 3.84 -17.10 -9.89
C PHE A 274 4.97 -17.57 -10.80
N ALA A 275 5.65 -18.63 -10.38
CA ALA A 275 6.85 -19.12 -11.04
C ALA A 275 6.55 -19.90 -12.32
N ASN A 276 7.59 -20.15 -13.11
CA ASN A 276 7.50 -21.01 -14.28
C ASN A 276 6.95 -22.40 -13.90
N GLY A 277 5.91 -22.82 -14.60
CA GLY A 277 5.22 -24.08 -14.35
C GLY A 277 4.18 -24.06 -13.22
N SER A 278 3.95 -22.93 -12.55
CA SER A 278 2.76 -22.77 -11.67
C SER A 278 1.48 -22.89 -12.50
N THR A 279 0.38 -23.33 -11.87
CA THR A 279 -0.83 -23.69 -12.63
C THR A 279 -2.12 -23.51 -11.86
N ASN A 280 -3.25 -23.51 -12.58
CA ASN A 280 -4.60 -23.48 -12.04
C ASN A 280 -4.80 -22.34 -11.02
N HIS A 281 -4.61 -21.10 -11.49
CA HIS A 281 -4.76 -19.90 -10.66
C HIS A 281 -6.12 -19.26 -10.91
N PHE A 282 -6.81 -18.92 -9.82
CA PHE A 282 -8.07 -18.19 -9.84
C PHE A 282 -8.01 -17.06 -8.83
N ILE A 283 -8.37 -15.85 -9.27
CA ILE A 283 -8.38 -14.66 -8.43
C ILE A 283 -9.71 -13.96 -8.61
N ASN A 284 -10.49 -13.86 -7.53
CA ASN A 284 -11.75 -13.12 -7.52
C ASN A 284 -11.84 -12.21 -6.28
N HIS A 285 -12.22 -10.95 -6.46
CA HIS A 285 -12.37 -9.98 -5.37
C HIS A 285 -11.11 -9.87 -4.48
N LEU A 286 -9.95 -9.77 -5.13
CA LEU A 286 -8.70 -9.38 -4.47
C LEU A 286 -8.60 -7.86 -4.47
N THR A 287 -8.26 -7.28 -3.32
CA THR A 287 -7.69 -5.94 -3.23
C THR A 287 -6.22 -6.07 -2.82
N LEU A 288 -5.32 -5.69 -3.72
CA LEU A 288 -3.87 -5.74 -3.49
C LEU A 288 -3.31 -4.31 -3.46
N LYS A 289 -2.50 -3.99 -2.44
CA LYS A 289 -1.81 -2.71 -2.38
C LYS A 289 -0.40 -2.74 -1.79
N ASN A 290 0.35 -1.68 -2.06
CA ASN A 290 1.66 -1.38 -1.47
C ASN A 290 2.82 -2.31 -1.86
N ALA A 291 2.68 -3.11 -2.92
CA ALA A 291 3.73 -4.03 -3.37
C ALA A 291 4.84 -3.32 -4.18
N VAL A 292 5.97 -3.99 -4.42
CA VAL A 292 6.91 -3.60 -5.48
C VAL A 292 6.32 -3.98 -6.84
N ILE A 293 5.91 -5.24 -6.99
CA ILE A 293 5.11 -5.75 -8.11
C ILE A 293 3.87 -6.41 -7.51
N GLY A 294 2.66 -6.08 -7.97
CA GLY A 294 1.45 -6.68 -7.43
C GLY A 294 1.37 -8.19 -7.71
N LEU A 295 1.06 -8.54 -8.96
CA LEU A 295 1.05 -9.93 -9.44
C LEU A 295 2.14 -10.11 -10.50
N ASP A 296 3.14 -10.96 -10.22
CA ASP A 296 4.25 -11.27 -11.11
C ASP A 296 4.11 -12.69 -11.67
N PHE A 297 3.68 -12.82 -12.92
CA PHE A 297 3.51 -14.09 -13.61
C PHE A 297 4.69 -14.39 -14.52
N LYS A 298 5.45 -15.45 -14.22
CA LYS A 298 6.60 -15.89 -15.00
C LYS A 298 6.31 -17.21 -15.72
N ASN A 299 5.68 -17.15 -16.89
CA ASN A 299 5.37 -18.32 -17.72
C ASN A 299 4.60 -19.46 -16.99
N PRO A 300 3.43 -19.15 -16.39
CA PRO A 300 2.55 -20.17 -15.81
C PRO A 300 2.01 -21.11 -16.91
N PHE A 301 1.70 -22.35 -16.55
CA PHE A 301 1.38 -23.41 -17.53
C PHE A 301 0.00 -23.26 -18.19
N ASN A 302 -1.00 -22.79 -17.44
CA ASN A 302 -2.41 -22.73 -17.85
C ASN A 302 -2.97 -21.31 -17.80
N ASN A 303 -4.16 -21.12 -18.39
CA ASN A 303 -4.93 -19.88 -18.28
C ASN A 303 -5.21 -19.50 -16.82
N ILE A 304 -5.00 -18.22 -16.53
CA ILE A 304 -5.28 -17.56 -15.25
C ILE A 304 -6.57 -16.77 -15.41
N THR A 305 -7.49 -16.94 -14.48
CA THR A 305 -8.72 -16.12 -14.43
C THR A 305 -8.60 -15.10 -13.31
N ILE A 306 -8.79 -13.82 -13.65
CA ILE A 306 -8.77 -12.71 -12.70
C ILE A 306 -10.08 -11.92 -12.84
N GLN A 307 -10.86 -11.85 -11.78
CA GLN A 307 -12.18 -11.23 -11.78
C GLN A 307 -12.33 -10.25 -10.62
N ASN A 308 -13.02 -9.14 -10.88
CA ASN A 308 -13.45 -8.17 -9.86
C ASN A 308 -12.33 -7.75 -8.90
N THR A 309 -11.14 -7.49 -9.43
CA THR A 309 -9.90 -7.35 -8.65
C THR A 309 -9.34 -5.95 -8.76
N GLN A 310 -8.85 -5.44 -7.64
CA GLN A 310 -8.32 -4.09 -7.48
C GLN A 310 -6.83 -4.16 -7.11
N ILE A 311 -5.98 -3.43 -7.84
CA ILE A 311 -4.52 -3.41 -7.59
C ILE A 311 -4.02 -1.98 -7.57
N TYR A 312 -3.47 -1.55 -6.43
CA TYR A 312 -3.11 -0.16 -6.21
C TYR A 312 -1.70 0.01 -5.65
N ASN A 313 -1.09 1.16 -5.95
CA ASN A 313 0.12 1.63 -5.27
C ASN A 313 1.27 0.62 -5.35
N CYS A 314 1.71 0.29 -6.56
CA CYS A 314 2.86 -0.57 -6.82
C CYS A 314 4.09 0.24 -7.24
N VAL A 315 5.29 -0.17 -6.85
CA VAL A 315 6.53 0.56 -7.27
C VAL A 315 6.78 0.40 -8.76
N GLU A 316 6.62 -0.81 -9.30
CA GLU A 316 6.95 -1.14 -10.68
C GLU A 316 5.70 -1.45 -11.49
N TYR A 317 5.04 -2.57 -11.19
CA TYR A 317 3.90 -3.04 -11.96
C TYR A 317 2.72 -3.42 -11.07
N GLY A 318 1.50 -3.13 -11.51
CA GLY A 318 0.31 -3.74 -10.91
C GLY A 318 0.26 -5.23 -11.26
N ILE A 319 0.25 -5.54 -12.56
CA ILE A 319 0.42 -6.89 -13.10
C ILE A 319 1.60 -6.89 -14.07
N LEU A 320 2.57 -7.77 -13.82
CA LEU A 320 3.61 -8.13 -14.78
C LEU A 320 3.35 -9.56 -15.25
N ALA A 321 3.14 -9.76 -16.55
CA ALA A 321 2.82 -11.05 -17.13
C ALA A 321 3.82 -11.40 -18.23
N GLN A 322 4.71 -12.34 -17.96
CA GLN A 322 5.74 -12.81 -18.88
C GLN A 322 5.29 -14.12 -19.53
N ASN A 323 5.00 -14.10 -20.84
CA ASN A 323 4.49 -15.24 -21.61
C ASN A 323 3.35 -15.99 -20.90
N ALA A 324 2.37 -15.25 -20.38
CA ALA A 324 1.26 -15.82 -19.61
C ALA A 324 -0.01 -15.95 -20.44
N GLN A 325 -1.01 -16.61 -19.86
CA GLN A 325 -2.36 -16.70 -20.40
C GLN A 325 -3.33 -16.12 -19.37
N ILE A 326 -3.98 -14.98 -19.66
CA ILE A 326 -4.86 -14.30 -18.70
C ILE A 326 -6.20 -13.97 -19.34
N THR A 327 -7.27 -14.41 -18.69
CA THR A 327 -8.64 -13.93 -18.89
C THR A 327 -9.03 -13.04 -17.72
N GLY A 328 -9.17 -11.74 -17.96
CA GLY A 328 -9.45 -10.72 -16.95
C GLY A 328 -10.79 -10.02 -17.14
N GLU A 329 -11.56 -9.87 -16.07
CA GLU A 329 -12.86 -9.19 -16.08
C GLU A 329 -12.99 -8.25 -14.88
N ASN A 330 -13.54 -7.04 -15.10
CA ASN A 330 -13.74 -6.06 -14.02
C ASN A 330 -12.47 -5.81 -13.16
N ILE A 331 -11.31 -5.67 -13.81
CA ILE A 331 -10.05 -5.38 -13.12
C ILE A 331 -9.82 -3.88 -13.08
N VAL A 332 -9.41 -3.36 -11.91
CA VAL A 332 -8.99 -1.98 -11.74
C VAL A 332 -7.55 -1.95 -11.28
N ILE A 333 -6.70 -1.20 -11.97
CA ILE A 333 -5.32 -0.98 -11.55
C ILE A 333 -5.03 0.50 -11.56
N ASN A 334 -4.33 1.00 -10.53
CA ASN A 334 -3.80 2.35 -10.50
C ASN A 334 -2.46 2.49 -9.76
N TYR A 335 -1.70 3.49 -10.19
CA TYR A 335 -0.51 4.00 -9.53
C TYR A 335 0.61 2.95 -9.48
N ALA A 336 1.26 2.76 -10.64
CA ALA A 336 2.39 1.87 -10.82
C ALA A 336 3.55 2.61 -11.53
N GLY A 337 4.77 2.53 -11.00
CA GLY A 337 5.88 3.35 -11.49
C GLY A 337 6.35 3.07 -12.92
N LEU A 338 6.12 1.85 -13.42
CA LEU A 338 6.45 1.46 -14.80
C LEU A 338 5.19 1.22 -15.62
N ALA A 339 4.33 0.28 -15.21
CA ALA A 339 3.03 0.13 -15.85
C ALA A 339 1.95 -0.50 -14.96
N SER A 340 0.70 -0.10 -15.13
CA SER A 340 -0.42 -0.76 -14.44
C SER A 340 -0.56 -2.22 -14.88
N LEU A 341 -0.61 -2.46 -16.19
CA LEU A 341 -0.52 -3.79 -16.80
C LEU A 341 0.65 -3.85 -17.77
N SER A 342 1.53 -4.83 -17.59
CA SER A 342 2.63 -5.12 -18.52
C SER A 342 2.59 -6.59 -18.94
N CYS A 343 2.27 -6.83 -20.21
CA CYS A 343 2.34 -8.17 -20.82
C CYS A 343 3.57 -8.22 -21.71
N VAL A 344 4.54 -9.05 -21.37
CA VAL A 344 5.84 -9.11 -22.06
C VAL A 344 6.17 -10.53 -22.48
N TYR A 345 7.12 -10.64 -23.41
CA TYR A 345 7.60 -11.94 -23.91
C TYR A 345 6.50 -12.84 -24.52
N GLY A 346 5.52 -12.25 -25.18
CA GLY A 346 4.44 -12.98 -25.85
C GLY A 346 3.30 -13.31 -24.91
N GLY A 347 2.50 -14.33 -25.24
CA GLY A 347 1.39 -14.81 -24.41
C GLY A 347 0.02 -14.71 -25.09
N ASN A 348 -1.03 -14.82 -24.27
CA ASN A 348 -2.42 -14.78 -24.69
C ASN A 348 -3.26 -14.04 -23.64
N TYR A 349 -3.88 -12.93 -24.02
CA TYR A 349 -4.54 -12.05 -23.06
C TYR A 349 -5.91 -11.60 -23.57
N LYS A 350 -6.91 -11.66 -22.69
CA LYS A 350 -8.24 -11.11 -22.93
C LYS A 350 -8.70 -10.37 -21.69
N PHE A 351 -8.98 -9.07 -21.85
CA PHE A 351 -9.48 -8.21 -20.79
C PHE A 351 -10.82 -7.60 -21.20
N THR A 352 -11.84 -7.72 -20.35
CA THR A 352 -13.18 -7.20 -20.63
C THR A 352 -13.69 -6.36 -19.46
N HIS A 353 -14.21 -5.16 -19.74
CA HIS A 353 -14.66 -4.23 -18.71
C HIS A 353 -13.57 -3.92 -17.66
N CYS A 354 -12.32 -3.74 -18.07
CA CYS A 354 -11.23 -3.36 -17.16
C CYS A 354 -10.93 -1.87 -17.22
N THR A 355 -10.46 -1.31 -16.10
CA THR A 355 -9.96 0.06 -15.99
C THR A 355 -8.49 0.01 -15.60
N PHE A 356 -7.62 0.14 -16.61
CA PHE A 356 -6.20 0.34 -16.41
C PHE A 356 -5.95 1.84 -16.37
N ASN A 357 -5.85 2.40 -15.17
CA ASN A 357 -5.45 3.79 -14.98
C ASN A 357 -4.01 3.84 -14.49
N ASN A 358 -3.22 4.86 -14.82
CA ASN A 358 -1.95 5.06 -14.14
C ASN A 358 -1.65 6.54 -13.89
N ASN A 359 -1.74 6.94 -12.61
CA ASN A 359 -1.50 8.31 -12.18
C ASN A 359 -0.12 8.50 -11.53
N TRP A 360 0.83 7.59 -11.76
CA TRP A 360 2.20 7.78 -11.28
C TRP A 360 2.78 9.10 -11.79
N SER A 361 3.51 9.82 -10.93
CA SER A 361 4.02 11.15 -11.21
C SER A 361 5.33 11.14 -12.01
N ALA A 362 5.37 10.39 -13.12
CA ALA A 362 6.48 10.37 -14.06
C ALA A 362 5.96 10.19 -15.50
N PRO A 363 6.63 10.78 -16.51
CA PRO A 363 6.13 10.76 -17.89
C PRO A 363 6.40 9.44 -18.64
N THR A 364 7.21 8.53 -18.08
CA THR A 364 7.65 7.28 -18.73
C THR A 364 6.83 6.06 -18.35
N GLN A 365 5.80 6.24 -17.53
CA GLN A 365 4.88 5.17 -17.14
C GLN A 365 3.87 4.89 -18.26
N PHE A 366 3.30 3.68 -18.26
CA PHE A 366 2.13 3.35 -19.08
C PHE A 366 0.96 2.81 -18.24
N ALA A 367 -0.28 2.99 -18.66
CA ALA A 367 -1.37 2.17 -18.14
C ALA A 367 -1.29 0.72 -18.64
N VAL A 368 -1.04 0.53 -19.93
CA VAL A 368 -0.91 -0.80 -20.55
C VAL A 368 0.32 -0.84 -21.45
N SER A 369 1.18 -1.84 -21.28
CA SER A 369 2.33 -2.11 -22.15
C SER A 369 2.31 -3.54 -22.65
N LEU A 370 2.45 -3.72 -23.97
CA LEU A 370 2.51 -5.03 -24.63
C LEU A 370 3.86 -5.21 -25.34
N SER A 371 4.52 -6.34 -25.10
CA SER A 371 5.74 -6.74 -25.79
C SER A 371 5.70 -8.24 -26.11
N ASN A 372 6.20 -8.61 -27.28
CA ASN A 372 6.44 -10.01 -27.64
C ASN A 372 7.92 -10.41 -27.53
N SER A 373 8.72 -9.60 -26.82
CA SER A 373 10.14 -9.83 -26.60
C SER A 373 10.55 -9.55 -25.16
N LEU A 374 11.66 -10.17 -24.76
CA LEU A 374 12.31 -9.98 -23.46
C LEU A 374 13.82 -10.02 -23.67
N THR A 375 14.47 -8.88 -23.45
CA THR A 375 15.91 -8.75 -23.63
C THR A 375 16.67 -9.76 -22.79
N GLY A 376 17.59 -10.49 -23.42
CA GLY A 376 18.40 -11.52 -22.77
C GLY A 376 17.72 -12.89 -22.64
N ALA A 377 16.46 -13.04 -23.01
CA ALA A 377 15.81 -14.34 -23.14
C ALA A 377 16.32 -15.11 -24.37
N VAL A 378 16.20 -16.44 -24.34
CA VAL A 378 16.56 -17.32 -25.46
C VAL A 378 15.37 -18.26 -25.74
N PRO A 379 14.66 -18.11 -26.87
CA PRO A 379 14.77 -17.02 -27.87
C PRO A 379 14.43 -15.64 -27.28
N GLU A 380 14.83 -14.54 -27.93
CA GLU A 380 14.55 -13.18 -27.41
C GLU A 380 13.09 -12.74 -27.65
N SER A 381 12.36 -13.45 -28.53
CA SER A 381 10.96 -13.19 -28.84
C SER A 381 10.12 -14.46 -28.78
N ASN A 382 8.86 -14.29 -28.40
CA ASN A 382 7.82 -15.32 -28.35
C ASN A 382 6.54 -14.77 -28.98
N ALA A 383 5.62 -15.63 -29.41
CA ALA A 383 4.38 -15.18 -30.02
C ALA A 383 3.45 -14.50 -28.99
N LEU A 384 3.07 -13.25 -29.23
CA LEU A 384 1.86 -12.67 -28.66
C LEU A 384 0.69 -13.11 -29.56
N THR A 385 0.04 -14.19 -29.15
CA THR A 385 -1.00 -14.87 -29.95
C THR A 385 -2.35 -14.16 -29.89
N GLN A 386 -2.60 -13.41 -28.81
CA GLN A 386 -3.78 -12.59 -28.60
C GLN A 386 -3.51 -11.56 -27.50
N ALA A 387 -3.99 -10.33 -27.71
CA ALA A 387 -4.16 -9.33 -26.67
C ALA A 387 -5.42 -8.50 -26.97
N THR A 388 -6.56 -8.94 -26.45
CA THR A 388 -7.86 -8.32 -26.73
C THR A 388 -8.35 -7.53 -25.54
N PHE A 389 -8.73 -6.27 -25.75
CA PHE A 389 -9.34 -5.39 -24.76
C PHE A 389 -10.74 -5.01 -25.22
N ASN A 390 -11.77 -5.40 -24.47
CA ASN A 390 -13.17 -5.13 -24.80
C ASN A 390 -13.81 -4.25 -23.73
N ASN A 391 -14.48 -3.17 -24.13
CA ASN A 391 -15.18 -2.27 -23.20
C ASN A 391 -14.26 -1.72 -22.09
N CYS A 392 -12.97 -1.52 -22.37
CA CYS A 392 -11.97 -1.10 -21.37
C CYS A 392 -11.73 0.42 -21.35
N ILE A 393 -11.21 0.90 -20.21
CA ILE A 393 -10.61 2.24 -20.08
C ILE A 393 -9.10 2.08 -19.89
N ILE A 394 -8.29 2.77 -20.68
CA ILE A 394 -6.82 2.81 -20.62
C ILE A 394 -6.38 4.27 -20.49
N TYR A 395 -6.16 4.76 -19.27
CA TYR A 395 -6.02 6.20 -19.01
C TYR A 395 -4.94 6.50 -17.95
N GLY A 396 -4.63 7.77 -17.72
CA GLY A 396 -3.64 8.14 -16.72
C GLY A 396 -3.10 9.57 -16.83
N SER A 397 -2.05 9.83 -16.07
CA SER A 397 -1.36 11.12 -15.98
C SER A 397 -0.47 11.41 -17.20
N GLY A 398 0.08 10.38 -17.84
CA GLY A 398 0.97 10.44 -18.98
C GLY A 398 0.29 10.90 -20.26
N THR A 399 1.08 11.19 -21.29
CA THR A 399 0.57 11.54 -22.62
C THR A 399 0.27 10.31 -23.47
N ASN A 400 0.97 9.20 -23.21
CA ASN A 400 0.80 7.92 -23.89
C ASN A 400 0.54 6.84 -22.84
N GLU A 401 -0.70 6.35 -22.75
CA GLU A 401 -1.07 5.34 -21.73
C GLU A 401 -1.05 3.92 -22.28
N PHE A 402 -0.79 3.75 -23.57
CA PHE A 402 -0.76 2.47 -24.25
C PHE A 402 0.54 2.32 -25.02
N ASN A 403 1.29 1.26 -24.75
CA ASN A 403 2.57 0.98 -25.39
C ASN A 403 2.57 -0.36 -26.11
N LEU A 404 3.09 -0.36 -27.33
CA LEU A 404 3.29 -1.53 -28.18
C LEU A 404 4.78 -1.64 -28.55
N SER A 405 5.44 -2.70 -28.07
CA SER A 405 6.83 -3.04 -28.36
C SER A 405 6.88 -4.33 -29.18
N LYS A 406 6.79 -4.19 -30.51
CA LYS A 406 6.75 -5.31 -31.45
C LYS A 406 8.15 -5.73 -31.91
N ASN A 407 8.47 -7.01 -31.74
CA ASN A 407 9.55 -7.71 -32.43
C ASN A 407 8.97 -8.46 -33.64
N ALA A 408 9.54 -8.24 -34.83
CA ALA A 408 9.04 -8.79 -36.09
C ALA A 408 9.26 -10.30 -36.26
N ASN A 409 10.12 -10.92 -35.44
CA ASN A 409 10.46 -12.35 -35.54
C ASN A 409 9.40 -13.27 -34.93
N SER A 410 8.35 -12.72 -34.33
CA SER A 410 7.28 -13.50 -33.70
C SER A 410 5.94 -12.78 -33.88
N ALA A 411 4.84 -13.54 -33.78
CA ALA A 411 3.50 -12.97 -33.91
C ALA A 411 3.27 -11.87 -32.86
N PHE A 412 2.51 -10.85 -33.27
CA PHE A 412 2.12 -9.72 -32.43
C PHE A 412 0.66 -9.36 -32.72
N VAL A 413 -0.26 -10.17 -32.18
CA VAL A 413 -1.70 -10.06 -32.43
C VAL A 413 -2.38 -9.36 -31.26
N TYR A 414 -3.05 -8.25 -31.52
CA TYR A 414 -3.75 -7.46 -30.51
C TYR A 414 -4.99 -6.79 -31.10
N GLN A 415 -5.95 -6.44 -30.24
CA GLN A 415 -7.17 -5.74 -30.65
C GLN A 415 -7.78 -4.96 -29.47
N LEU A 416 -8.23 -3.74 -29.73
CA LEU A 416 -9.01 -2.92 -28.81
C LEU A 416 -10.40 -2.69 -29.40
N ASN A 417 -11.43 -3.10 -28.69
CA ASN A 417 -12.83 -2.95 -29.09
C ASN A 417 -13.59 -2.13 -28.05
N ASN A 418 -14.19 -1.03 -28.49
CA ASN A 418 -14.94 -0.12 -27.63
C ASN A 418 -14.11 0.30 -26.41
N CYS A 419 -12.98 0.96 -26.65
CA CYS A 419 -12.10 1.41 -25.58
C CYS A 419 -12.06 2.94 -25.52
N LEU A 420 -11.96 3.46 -24.30
CA LEU A 420 -11.55 4.83 -24.06
C LEU A 420 -10.07 4.83 -23.70
N LEU A 421 -9.25 5.60 -24.42
CA LEU A 421 -7.83 5.72 -24.09
C LEU A 421 -7.24 7.11 -24.24
N LYS A 422 -6.15 7.36 -23.51
CA LYS A 422 -5.32 8.56 -23.62
C LYS A 422 -4.05 8.27 -24.41
N PHE A 423 -3.82 9.01 -25.47
CA PHE A 423 -2.63 8.85 -26.30
C PHE A 423 -2.28 10.14 -27.04
N SER A 424 -0.98 10.39 -27.22
CA SER A 424 -0.52 11.61 -27.88
C SER A 424 -1.02 11.69 -29.32
N SER A 425 -1.69 12.78 -29.64
CA SER A 425 -2.15 13.08 -31.01
C SER A 425 -1.00 13.36 -31.99
N SER A 426 0.23 13.54 -31.50
CA SER A 426 1.41 13.82 -32.31
C SER A 426 2.23 12.58 -32.71
N SER A 427 1.83 11.38 -32.28
CA SER A 427 2.56 10.16 -32.63
C SER A 427 2.50 9.86 -34.12
N THR A 428 3.64 9.59 -34.73
CA THR A 428 3.76 9.16 -36.14
C THR A 428 4.01 7.66 -36.28
N ASN A 429 3.96 6.90 -35.18
CA ASN A 429 4.26 5.47 -35.22
C ASN A 429 3.08 4.70 -35.89
N PRO A 430 3.37 3.89 -36.93
CA PRO A 430 2.34 3.21 -37.72
C PRO A 430 1.55 2.14 -36.95
N LEU A 431 1.96 1.76 -35.75
CA LEU A 431 1.19 0.85 -34.89
C LEU A 431 -0.04 1.53 -34.25
N TYR A 432 -0.12 2.85 -34.24
CA TYR A 432 -1.14 3.60 -33.50
C TYR A 432 -2.14 4.30 -34.42
N GLN A 433 -2.67 3.58 -35.41
CA GLN A 433 -3.63 4.09 -36.38
C GLN A 433 -5.08 3.95 -35.90
N PHE A 434 -5.40 4.51 -34.73
CA PHE A 434 -6.67 4.31 -34.00
C PHE A 434 -7.97 4.57 -34.78
N LYS A 435 -7.91 5.34 -35.87
CA LYS A 435 -9.08 5.71 -36.69
C LYS A 435 -9.20 4.93 -37.99
N THR A 436 -8.10 4.38 -38.50
CA THR A 436 -8.03 3.82 -39.85
C THR A 436 -7.68 2.33 -39.88
N ASP A 437 -7.08 1.82 -38.81
CA ASP A 437 -6.76 0.40 -38.66
C ASP A 437 -7.86 -0.30 -37.85
N THR A 438 -8.91 -0.72 -38.56
CA THR A 438 -10.07 -1.40 -37.99
C THR A 438 -9.80 -2.85 -37.57
N GLU A 439 -8.66 -3.42 -37.96
CA GLU A 439 -8.26 -4.76 -37.50
C GLU A 439 -7.89 -4.70 -36.01
N HIS A 440 -7.11 -3.67 -35.64
CA HIS A 440 -6.59 -3.51 -34.28
C HIS A 440 -7.41 -2.55 -33.41
N TYR A 441 -8.15 -1.60 -34.00
CA TYR A 441 -8.84 -0.54 -33.26
C TYR A 441 -10.29 -0.36 -33.73
N ASN A 442 -11.23 -0.77 -32.90
CA ASN A 442 -12.67 -0.68 -33.17
C ASN A 442 -13.37 0.23 -32.15
N ASN A 443 -14.08 1.25 -32.64
CA ASN A 443 -14.85 2.18 -31.79
C ASN A 443 -14.05 2.80 -30.64
N ILE A 444 -12.92 3.41 -30.98
CA ILE A 444 -12.02 4.02 -30.01
C ILE A 444 -12.43 5.46 -29.68
N ILE A 445 -12.54 5.75 -28.38
CA ILE A 445 -12.69 7.11 -27.84
C ILE A 445 -11.31 7.58 -27.38
N LEU A 446 -10.76 8.62 -28.03
CA LEU A 446 -9.43 9.15 -27.73
C LEU A 446 -9.50 10.43 -26.92
N ASN A 447 -8.70 10.50 -25.86
CA ASN A 447 -8.38 11.73 -25.10
C ASN A 447 -9.57 12.44 -24.45
N GLU A 448 -10.71 11.77 -24.32
CA GLU A 448 -11.83 12.24 -23.52
C GLU A 448 -11.66 11.88 -22.05
N ASN A 449 -12.06 12.78 -21.15
CA ASN A 449 -11.86 12.60 -19.72
C ASN A 449 -12.86 11.57 -19.13
N PRO A 450 -12.38 10.47 -18.52
CA PRO A 450 -13.25 9.48 -17.85
C PRO A 450 -14.06 10.05 -16.67
N LYS A 451 -13.66 11.20 -16.11
CA LYS A 451 -14.30 11.85 -14.95
C LYS A 451 -14.46 10.92 -13.75
N PHE A 452 -13.37 10.24 -13.38
CA PHE A 452 -13.33 9.43 -12.16
C PHE A 452 -13.64 10.26 -10.92
N TYR A 453 -14.33 9.67 -9.95
CA TYR A 453 -14.77 10.36 -8.72
C TYR A 453 -13.60 10.96 -7.93
N LYS A 454 -12.67 10.13 -7.46
CA LYS A 454 -11.50 10.55 -6.68
C LYS A 454 -10.30 9.67 -7.00
N PRO A 455 -9.68 9.83 -8.18
CA PRO A 455 -8.61 8.95 -8.63
C PRO A 455 -7.33 9.04 -7.79
N SER A 456 -7.12 10.13 -7.03
CA SER A 456 -6.03 10.24 -6.05
C SER A 456 -6.24 9.38 -4.79
N GLU A 457 -7.49 8.96 -4.52
CA GLU A 457 -7.87 8.04 -3.44
C GLU A 457 -8.17 6.63 -4.00
N ASN A 458 -7.71 6.31 -5.21
CA ASN A 458 -8.02 5.06 -5.92
C ASN A 458 -9.53 4.80 -6.16
N LYS A 459 -10.38 5.84 -6.19
CA LYS A 459 -11.82 5.70 -6.48
C LYS A 459 -12.11 6.01 -7.94
N PHE A 460 -12.23 4.95 -8.75
CA PHE A 460 -12.39 4.98 -10.20
C PHE A 460 -13.83 4.87 -10.70
N ASN A 461 -14.82 5.02 -9.81
CA ASN A 461 -16.22 5.15 -10.20
C ASN A 461 -16.41 6.30 -11.19
N ILE A 462 -17.39 6.16 -12.07
CA ILE A 462 -17.81 7.17 -13.04
C ILE A 462 -19.27 7.57 -12.79
N ASP A 463 -19.65 8.75 -13.25
CA ASP A 463 -21.04 9.20 -13.30
C ASP A 463 -21.56 9.29 -14.75
N LYS A 464 -22.81 9.71 -14.93
CA LYS A 464 -23.44 9.84 -16.25
C LYS A 464 -22.84 10.95 -17.13
N THR A 465 -22.00 11.82 -16.57
CA THR A 465 -21.32 12.87 -17.33
C THR A 465 -19.99 12.41 -17.92
N SER A 466 -19.52 11.21 -17.53
CA SER A 466 -18.32 10.57 -18.05
C SER A 466 -18.41 10.30 -19.55
N SER A 467 -17.29 10.40 -20.25
CA SER A 467 -17.18 9.94 -21.64
C SER A 467 -17.21 8.41 -21.78
N ALA A 468 -17.12 7.66 -20.68
CA ALA A 468 -17.28 6.21 -20.65
C ALA A 468 -18.75 5.76 -20.52
N PHE A 469 -19.66 6.67 -20.18
CA PHE A 469 -21.08 6.38 -19.95
C PHE A 469 -21.79 5.89 -21.23
N ALA A 470 -22.37 4.69 -21.18
CA ALA A 470 -23.13 4.01 -22.20
C ALA A 470 -22.41 3.92 -23.56
N LYS A 471 -21.09 3.67 -23.55
CA LYS A 471 -20.24 3.55 -24.76
C LYS A 471 -19.74 2.14 -25.06
N GLY A 472 -20.01 1.19 -24.18
CA GLY A 472 -19.64 -0.21 -24.36
C GLY A 472 -20.50 -0.93 -25.40
N ASN A 473 -19.96 -2.02 -25.92
CA ASN A 473 -20.66 -2.93 -26.81
C ASN A 473 -21.29 -4.06 -26.01
N GLN A 474 -22.59 -4.27 -26.22
CA GLN A 474 -23.39 -5.31 -25.56
C GLN A 474 -22.87 -6.73 -25.84
N ALA A 475 -22.21 -6.96 -26.97
CA ALA A 475 -21.63 -8.26 -27.32
C ALA A 475 -20.51 -8.72 -26.36
N TYR A 476 -19.91 -7.79 -25.62
CA TYR A 476 -18.84 -8.06 -24.66
C TYR A 476 -19.27 -7.81 -23.20
N ILE A 477 -20.57 -7.83 -22.92
CA ILE A 477 -21.06 -7.49 -21.59
C ILE A 477 -20.58 -8.50 -20.53
N ILE A 478 -20.11 -7.98 -19.39
CA ILE A 478 -20.07 -8.70 -18.12
C ILE A 478 -21.26 -8.18 -17.30
N PRO A 479 -22.24 -9.02 -16.90
CA PRO A 479 -23.53 -8.54 -16.41
C PRO A 479 -23.47 -7.65 -15.17
N LEU A 480 -22.51 -7.92 -14.28
CA LEU A 480 -22.27 -7.16 -13.05
C LEU A 480 -20.94 -6.42 -13.16
N ASP A 481 -20.88 -5.22 -12.62
CA ASP A 481 -19.63 -4.47 -12.44
C ASP A 481 -18.83 -4.98 -11.23
N ILE A 482 -17.68 -4.37 -10.95
CA ILE A 482 -16.81 -4.76 -9.83
C ILE A 482 -17.48 -4.66 -8.44
N LEU A 483 -18.50 -3.80 -8.30
CA LEU A 483 -19.26 -3.60 -7.07
C LEU A 483 -20.55 -4.44 -7.03
N GLY A 484 -20.76 -5.35 -8.00
CA GLY A 484 -21.95 -6.19 -8.09
C GLY A 484 -23.19 -5.46 -8.64
N ILE A 485 -23.04 -4.28 -9.23
CA ILE A 485 -24.12 -3.50 -9.82
C ILE A 485 -24.41 -4.02 -11.24
N THR A 486 -25.68 -4.24 -11.55
CA THR A 486 -26.08 -4.66 -12.91
C THR A 486 -25.79 -3.55 -13.93
N ARG A 487 -25.14 -3.93 -15.04
CA ARG A 487 -24.82 -3.00 -16.11
C ARG A 487 -26.02 -2.60 -16.96
N THR A 488 -26.02 -1.37 -17.46
CA THR A 488 -27.02 -0.87 -18.41
C THR A 488 -26.80 -1.42 -19.82
N SER A 489 -27.73 -1.13 -20.74
CA SER A 489 -27.57 -1.36 -22.16
C SER A 489 -27.80 -0.06 -22.94
N PRO A 490 -26.79 0.47 -23.68
CA PRO A 490 -25.41 -0.03 -23.76
C PRO A 490 -24.69 0.02 -22.40
N PRO A 491 -23.74 -0.90 -22.14
CA PRO A 491 -22.99 -0.88 -20.89
C PRO A 491 -21.98 0.26 -20.86
N ASP A 492 -21.55 0.66 -19.67
CA ASP A 492 -20.45 1.61 -19.51
C ASP A 492 -19.10 0.97 -19.83
N LEU A 493 -18.13 1.78 -20.25
CA LEU A 493 -16.73 1.34 -20.36
C LEU A 493 -16.08 1.23 -18.99
N GLY A 494 -15.15 0.29 -18.85
CA GLY A 494 -14.38 0.08 -17.61
C GLY A 494 -15.10 -0.80 -16.59
N ALA A 495 -14.50 -0.91 -15.41
CA ALA A 495 -14.88 -1.86 -14.38
C ALA A 495 -16.11 -1.47 -13.54
N TYR A 496 -16.54 -0.21 -13.63
CA TYR A 496 -17.67 0.31 -12.85
C TYR A 496 -18.88 0.57 -13.75
N GLN A 497 -20.06 0.37 -13.19
CA GLN A 497 -21.30 0.92 -13.70
C GLN A 497 -21.49 2.32 -13.12
N SER A 498 -21.89 3.26 -13.96
CA SER A 498 -22.09 4.66 -13.59
C SER A 498 -23.17 4.83 -12.53
N GLN A 499 -22.87 5.68 -11.55
CA GLN A 499 -23.79 6.13 -10.52
C GLN A 499 -23.54 7.60 -10.19
N ASP A 500 -24.55 8.28 -9.65
CA ASP A 500 -24.39 9.66 -9.21
C ASP A 500 -23.42 9.70 -8.03
N PHE A 501 -22.42 10.58 -8.07
CA PHE A 501 -21.46 10.68 -6.98
C PHE A 501 -22.10 11.22 -5.69
N PRO A 502 -21.61 10.80 -4.52
CA PRO A 502 -22.01 11.40 -3.25
C PRO A 502 -21.80 12.92 -3.30
N LYS A 503 -22.75 13.67 -2.72
CA LYS A 503 -22.70 15.13 -2.63
C LYS A 503 -21.72 15.63 -1.58
#